data_AF-A0A344W0J9-F1
#
_entry.id   AF-A0A344W0J9-F1
#
_cell.length_a   1.000
_cell.length_b   1.000
_cell.length_c   1.000
_cell.angle_alpha   90.00
_cell.angle_beta   90.00
_cell.angle_gamma   90.00
#
_symmetry.space_group_name_H-M   'P 1'
#
loop_
_entity.id
_entity.type
_entity.pdbx_description
1 polymer ?
#
loop_
_entity_poly.entity_id
_entity_poly.type
_entity_poly.pdbx_seq_one_letter_code
_entity_poly.pdbx_strand_id
1 'polypeptide(L)' 'MYAALWRILPGTLWVKIAILAAAAIVVITILMMFVFPAVNTAISVREVTVTQ' A
#
# COMPACT_ATOMS: atom_id res chain seq x y z
N MET A 1 19.49 -8.03 7.20
CA MET A 1 18.56 -7.01 6.66
C MET A 1 17.25 -6.92 7.47
N TYR A 2 16.52 -8.02 7.70
CA TYR A 2 15.33 -8.01 8.58
C TYR A 2 15.63 -7.80 10.07
N ALA A 3 16.85 -8.09 10.52
CA ALA A 3 17.26 -7.93 11.92
C ALA A 3 17.23 -6.48 12.41
N ALA A 4 17.46 -5.49 11.53
CA ALA A 4 17.44 -4.07 11.91
C ALA A 4 16.01 -3.59 12.20
N LEU A 5 15.03 -3.99 11.37
CA LEU A 5 13.62 -3.69 11.60
C LEU A 5 13.15 -4.31 12.93
N TRP A 6 13.48 -5.57 13.18
CA TRP A 6 13.04 -6.28 14.38
C TRP A 6 13.72 -5.80 15.68
N ARG A 7 14.79 -5.01 15.60
CA ARG A 7 15.47 -4.44 16.76
C ARG A 7 14.89 -3.09 17.18
N ILE A 8 14.33 -2.34 16.23
CA ILE A 8 13.81 -0.99 16.45
C ILE A 8 12.35 -0.98 16.89
N LEU A 9 11.57 -1.99 16.51
CA LEU A 9 10.19 -2.11 16.97
C LEU A 9 10.16 -2.55 18.45
N PRO A 10 9.64 -1.71 19.38
CA PRO A 10 9.49 -2.09 20.78
C PRO A 10 8.37 -3.13 20.93
N GLY A 11 8.55 -4.07 21.86
CA GLY A 11 7.49 -4.99 22.30
C GLY A 11 7.66 -6.45 21.90
N THR A 12 6.69 -7.25 22.36
CA THR A 12 6.57 -8.70 22.11
C THR A 12 6.28 -9.01 20.64
N LEU A 13 6.42 -10.28 20.23
CA LEU A 13 6.21 -10.73 18.84
C LEU A 13 4.91 -10.17 18.22
N TRP A 14 3.82 -10.15 19.01
CA TRP A 14 2.51 -9.66 18.60
C TRP A 14 2.46 -8.16 18.32
N VAL A 15 3.17 -7.34 19.11
CA VAL A 15 3.23 -5.88 18.91
C VAL A 15 3.94 -5.57 17.60
N LYS A 16 4.98 -6.32 17.26
CA LYS A 16 5.70 -6.16 15.98
C LYS A 16 4.80 -6.48 14.79
N ILE A 17 4.04 -7.56 14.89
CA ILE A 17 3.07 -7.95 13.86
C ILE A 17 2.01 -6.86 13.70
N ALA A 18 1.47 -6.34 14.80
CA ALA A 18 0.46 -5.29 14.77
C ALA A 18 0.97 -3.99 14.10
N ILE A 19 2.21 -3.58 14.41
CA ILE A 19 2.83 -2.40 13.80
C ILE A 19 3.05 -2.60 12.29
N LEU A 20 3.54 -3.78 11.89
CA LEU A 20 3.72 -4.10 10.47
C LEU A 20 2.38 -4.14 9.72
N ALA A 21 1.35 -4.72 10.33
CA ALA A 21 0.00 -4.74 9.77
C ALA A 21 -0.57 -3.32 9.61
N ALA A 22 -0.43 -2.47 10.65
CA ALA A 22 -0.85 -1.08 10.60
C ALA A 22 -0.10 -0.30 9.50
N ALA A 23 1.22 -0.48 9.39
CA ALA A 23 2.02 0.14 8.34
C ALA A 23 1.56 -0.30 6.94
N ALA A 24 1.27 -1.59 6.76
CA ALA A 24 0.74 -2.10 5.49
C ALA A 24 -0.62 -1.47 5.14
N ILE A 25 -1.53 -1.36 6.12
CA ILE A 25 -2.83 -0.70 5.93
C ILE A 25 -2.64 0.76 5.49
N VAL A 26 -1.75 1.51 6.13
CA VAL A 26 -1.43 2.90 5.78
C VAL A 26 -0.92 2.99 4.34
N VAL A 27 0.00 2.11 3.94
CA VAL A 27 0.53 2.09 2.56
C VAL A 27 -0.58 1.80 1.55
N ILE A 28 -1.45 0.81 1.83
CA ILE A 28 -2.58 0.47 0.97
C ILE A 28 -3.55 1.65 0.85
N THR A 29 -3.85 2.33 1.95
CA THR A 29 -4.76 3.50 1.91
C THR A 29 -4.16 4.63 1.09
N ILE A 30 -2.86 4.91 1.22
CA ILE A 30 -2.18 5.93 0.41
C ILE A 30 -2.23 5.55 -1.09
N LEU A 31 -1.96 4.28 -1.41
CA LEU A 31 -2.01 3.78 -2.78
C LEU A 31 -3.42 3.93 -3.37
N MET A 32 -4.45 3.51 -2.64
CA MET A 32 -5.83 3.55 -3.10
C MET A 32 -6.37 4.97 -3.22
N MET A 33 -6.05 5.85 -2.28
CA MET A 33 -6.62 7.20 -2.22
C MET A 33 -5.89 8.22 -3.09
N PHE A 34 -4.59 8.01 -3.34
CA PHE A 34 -3.76 8.99 -4.06
C PHE A 34 -3.12 8.43 -5.31
N VAL A 35 -2.42 7.29 -5.21
CA VAL A 35 -1.61 6.78 -6.33
C VAL A 35 -2.50 6.26 -7.46
N PHE A 36 -3.49 5.42 -7.16
CA PHE A 36 -4.38 4.87 -8.18
C PHE A 36 -5.22 5.94 -8.89
N PRO A 37 -5.83 6.92 -8.19
CA PRO A 37 -6.51 8.02 -8.85
C PRO A 37 -5.57 8.85 -9.73
N ALA A 38 -4.37 9.19 -9.23
CA ALA A 38 -3.39 9.93 -10.02
C ALA A 38 -2.97 9.16 -11.29
N VAL A 39 -2.71 7.86 -11.18
CA VAL A 39 -2.37 7.00 -12.32
C VAL A 39 -3.55 6.90 -13.30
N ASN A 40 -4.78 6.75 -12.82
CA ASN A 40 -5.98 6.71 -13.66
C ASN A 40 -6.17 7.99 -14.46
N THR A 41 -5.82 9.16 -13.90
CA THR A 41 -5.86 10.43 -14.66
C THR A 41 -4.71 10.58 -15.66
N ALA A 42 -3.57 9.94 -15.40
CA ALA A 42 -2.40 10.01 -16.26
C ALA A 42 -2.48 9.05 -17.46
N ILE A 43 -3.25 7.96 -17.31
CA ILE A 43 -3.48 6.99 -18.38
C ILE A 43 -4.68 7.46 -19.21
N SER A 44 -4.47 7.71 -20.51
CA SER A 44 -5.58 7.83 -21.44
C SER A 44 -6.23 6.45 -21.60
N VAL A 45 -7.35 6.22 -20.92
CA VAL A 45 -8.17 5.01 -21.12
C VAL A 45 -8.62 5.02 -22.58
N ARG A 46 -7.99 4.18 -23.41
CA ARG A 46 -8.50 3.91 -24.74
C ARG A 46 -9.74 3.05 -24.53
N GLU A 47 -10.89 3.70 -24.45
CA GLU A 47 -12.20 3.05 -24.49
C GLU A 47 -12.25 2.18 -25.74
N VAL A 48 -11.94 0.89 -25.61
CA VAL A 48 -12.28 -0.11 -26.61
C VAL A 48 -13.76 -0.39 -26.37
N THR A 49 -14.61 0.59 -26.67
CA THR A 49 -16.02 0.29 -26.95
C THR A 49 -15.99 -0.64 -28.14
N VAL A 50 -16.16 -1.94 -27.87
CA VAL A 50 -16.59 -2.88 -28.91
C VAL A 50 -17.99 -2.39 -29.29
N THR A 51 -18.06 -1.56 -30.33
CA THR A 51 -19.32 -1.21 -30.97
C THR A 51 -19.90 -2.51 -31.53
N GLN A 52 -20.88 -3.06 -30.83
CA GLN A 52 -21.78 -4.08 -31.37
C GLN A 52 -22.73 -3.43 -32.38
#